data_AF-A0AAD1GWQ1-F1
#
_entry.id   AF-A0AAD1GWQ1-F1
#
_cell.length_a   1.000
_cell.length_b   1.000
_cell.length_c   1.000
_cell.angle_alpha   90.00
_cell.angle_beta   90.00
_cell.angle_gamma   90.00
#
_symmetry.space_group_name_H-M   'P 1'
#
loop_
_entity.id
_entity.type
_entity.pdbx_description
1 polymer ?
#
loop_
_entity_poly.entity_id
_entity_poly.type
_entity_poly.pdbx_seq_one_letter_code
_entity_poly.pdbx_strand_id
1 'polypeptide(L)'
;MRSSSREEIVEKFDALEAALDAVLELSCDALTTPERFALDRCERVRCRLPAVEHPLINEIGRQASAEELGGKFRMRWPSGYWSAEPRPRGASAKPPTWGHAPR
;
A
#
# COMPACT_ATOMS: atom_id res chain seq x y z
N MET A 1 11.54 15.38 15.58
CA MET A 1 11.51 14.32 14.55
C MET A 1 12.95 14.01 14.18
N ARG A 2 13.37 12.74 14.16
CA ARG A 2 14.70 12.40 13.63
C ARG A 2 14.68 12.65 12.12
N SER A 3 15.73 13.27 11.60
CA SER A 3 15.97 13.30 10.16
C SER A 3 16.54 11.95 9.77
N SER A 4 15.92 11.28 8.80
CA SER A 4 16.47 10.06 8.21
C SER A 4 17.52 10.42 7.17
N SER A 5 18.57 9.61 7.06
CA SER A 5 19.56 9.75 5.98
C SER A 5 19.01 9.18 4.67
N ARG A 6 19.64 9.52 3.54
CA ARG A 6 19.30 8.94 2.23
C ARG A 6 19.47 7.43 2.27
N GLU A 7 20.54 6.95 2.88
CA GLU A 7 20.87 5.52 2.99
C GLU A 7 19.80 4.78 3.79
N GLU A 8 19.33 5.37 4.89
CA GLU A 8 18.26 4.78 5.70
C GLU A 8 16.96 4.69 4.89
N ILE A 9 16.59 5.73 4.14
CA ILE A 9 15.38 5.72 3.30
C ILE A 9 15.48 4.61 2.24
N VAL A 10 16.58 4.55 1.50
CA VAL A 10 16.81 3.53 0.45
C VAL A 10 16.75 2.12 1.04
N GLU A 11 17.46 1.87 2.15
CA GLU A 11 17.45 0.57 2.83
C GLU A 11 16.03 0.11 3.20
N LYS A 12 15.16 1.03 3.65
CA LYS A 12 13.77 0.67 3.98
C LYS A 12 12.91 0.38 2.76
N PHE A 13 13.14 1.05 1.63
CA PHE A 13 12.46 0.72 0.38
C PHE A 13 12.94 -0.62 -0.19
N ASP A 14 14.25 -0.87 -0.19
CA ASP A 14 14.83 -2.16 -0.61
C ASP A 14 14.29 -3.31 0.25
N ALA A 15 14.19 -3.11 1.57
CA ALA A 15 13.62 -4.10 2.48
C ALA A 15 12.12 -4.34 2.23
N LEU A 16 11.36 -3.31 1.84
CA LEU A 16 9.96 -3.44 1.48
C LEU A 16 9.78 -4.26 0.19
N GLU A 17 10.59 -3.98 -0.84
CA GLU A 17 10.60 -4.72 -2.10
C GLU A 17 10.98 -6.18 -1.88
N ALA A 18 12.09 -6.45 -1.18
CA ALA A 18 12.52 -7.81 -0.87
C ALA A 18 11.48 -8.61 -0.07
N ALA A 19 10.75 -7.96 0.86
CA ALA A 19 9.68 -8.60 1.60
C ALA A 19 8.47 -8.92 0.71
N LEU A 20 8.16 -8.08 -0.27
CA LEU A 20 7.09 -8.33 -1.24
C LEU A 20 7.46 -9.49 -2.16
N ASP A 21 8.68 -9.51 -2.68
CA ASP A 21 9.19 -10.60 -3.54
C ASP A 21 9.14 -11.93 -2.79
N ALA A 22 9.61 -11.96 -1.54
CA ALA A 22 9.55 -13.16 -0.71
C ALA A 22 8.12 -13.69 -0.52
N VAL A 23 7.11 -12.80 -0.49
CA VAL A 23 5.69 -13.20 -0.40
C VAL A 23 5.16 -13.70 -1.76
N LEU A 24 5.60 -13.11 -2.87
CA LEU A 24 5.20 -13.54 -4.22
C LEU A 24 5.67 -14.95 -4.56
N GLU A 25 6.82 -15.36 -4.03
CA GLU A 25 7.37 -16.71 -4.19
C GLU A 25 6.63 -17.79 -3.36
N LEU A 26 5.70 -17.41 -2.47
CA LEU A 26 4.96 -18.37 -1.65
C LEU A 26 3.82 -19.03 -2.43
N SER A 27 3.72 -20.36 -2.35
CA SER A 27 2.49 -21.06 -2.71
C SER A 27 1.47 -20.98 -1.56
N CYS A 28 0.21 -20.70 -1.93
CA CYS A 28 -0.92 -20.73 -1.01
C CYS A 28 -1.59 -22.11 -0.89
N ASP A 29 -1.03 -23.16 -1.52
CA ASP A 29 -1.64 -24.49 -1.58
C ASP A 29 -1.70 -25.16 -0.20
N ALA A 30 -0.75 -24.85 0.68
CA ALA A 30 -0.72 -25.34 2.05
C ALA A 30 -1.75 -24.65 2.97
N LEU A 31 -2.37 -23.54 2.53
CA LEU A 31 -3.34 -22.80 3.34
C LEU A 31 -4.74 -23.39 3.22
N THR A 32 -5.34 -23.66 4.36
CA THR A 32 -6.78 -23.95 4.48
C THR A 32 -7.63 -22.72 4.10
N THR A 33 -8.90 -22.92 3.77
CA THR A 33 -9.81 -21.82 3.39
C THR A 33 -9.85 -20.68 4.44
N PRO A 34 -9.91 -20.95 5.76
CA PRO A 34 -9.82 -19.89 6.77
C PRO A 34 -8.49 -19.13 6.77
N GLU A 35 -7.37 -19.82 6.51
CA GLU A 35 -6.04 -19.20 6.51
C GLU A 35 -5.82 -18.31 5.27
N ARG A 36 -6.52 -18.58 4.17
CA ARG A 36 -6.51 -17.73 2.97
C ARG A 36 -7.10 -16.33 3.21
N PHE A 37 -7.86 -16.13 4.28
CA PHE A 37 -8.23 -14.77 4.72
C PHE A 37 -7.05 -13.96 5.28
N ALA A 38 -5.83 -14.51 5.32
CA ALA A 38 -4.60 -13.72 5.48
C ALA A 38 -4.45 -12.59 4.43
N LEU A 39 -5.29 -12.55 3.38
CA LEU A 39 -5.49 -11.40 2.49
C LEU A 39 -5.77 -10.08 3.24
N ASP A 40 -6.37 -10.12 4.43
CA ASP A 40 -6.54 -8.93 5.28
C ASP A 40 -5.19 -8.28 5.62
N ARG A 41 -4.12 -9.08 5.73
CA ARG A 41 -2.76 -8.57 5.95
C ARG A 41 -2.29 -7.77 4.72
N CYS A 42 -2.51 -8.29 3.52
CA CYS A 42 -2.19 -7.61 2.26
C CYS A 42 -3.03 -6.34 2.09
N GLU A 43 -4.32 -6.37 2.46
CA GLU A 43 -5.17 -5.18 2.47
C GLU A 43 -4.64 -4.10 3.42
N ARG A 44 -4.24 -4.45 4.65
CA ARG A 44 -3.64 -3.47 5.58
C ARG A 44 -2.37 -2.83 5.04
N VAL A 45 -1.54 -3.57 4.31
CA VAL A 45 -0.34 -3.01 3.65
C VAL A 45 -0.77 -2.04 2.53
N ARG A 46 -1.68 -2.47 1.64
CA ARG A 46 -2.21 -1.63 0.54
C ARG A 46 -2.83 -0.34 1.04
N CYS A 47 -3.58 -0.36 2.14
CA CYS A 47 -4.18 0.87 2.71
C CYS A 47 -3.16 1.83 3.32
N ARG A 48 -1.96 1.36 3.70
CA ARG A 48 -0.91 2.21 4.30
C ARG A 48 0.05 2.76 3.26
N LEU A 49 0.19 2.08 2.12
CA LEU A 49 1.09 2.46 1.04
C LEU A 49 0.85 3.89 0.52
N PRO A 50 -0.41 4.34 0.29
CA PRO A 50 -0.70 5.72 -0.11
C PRO A 50 -0.14 6.77 0.86
N ALA A 51 -0.16 6.49 2.18
CA ALA A 51 0.38 7.44 3.16
C ALA A 51 1.91 7.58 3.08
N VAL A 52 2.62 6.57 2.57
CA VAL A 52 4.06 6.62 2.29
C VAL A 52 4.33 7.31 0.94
N GLU A 53 3.49 7.05 -0.05
CA GLU A 53 3.65 7.54 -1.43
C GLU A 53 3.28 9.03 -1.57
N HIS A 54 2.17 9.49 -0.97
CA HIS A 54 1.63 10.83 -1.22
C HIS A 54 2.65 11.97 -0.98
N PRO A 55 3.44 11.98 0.11
CA PRO A 55 4.44 13.03 0.30
C PRO A 55 5.47 13.07 -0.82
N LEU A 56 5.95 11.89 -1.27
CA LEU A 56 6.93 11.78 -2.35
C LEU A 56 6.34 12.22 -3.68
N ILE A 57 5.10 11.83 -3.99
CA ILE A 57 4.40 12.22 -5.21
C ILE A 57 4.20 13.75 -5.26
N ASN A 58 3.79 14.35 -4.14
CA ASN A 58 3.62 15.80 -4.05
C ASN A 58 4.96 16.52 -4.23
N GLU A 59 6.03 15.97 -3.65
CA GLU A 59 7.37 16.53 -3.79
C GLU A 59 7.86 16.47 -5.24
N ILE A 60 7.69 15.32 -5.89
CA ILE A 60 7.99 15.13 -7.32
C ILE A 60 7.18 16.13 -8.16
N GLY A 61 5.87 16.27 -7.91
CA GLY A 61 5.03 17.22 -8.65
C GLY A 61 5.41 18.69 -8.44
N ARG A 62 6.08 19.02 -7.33
CA ARG A 62 6.57 20.37 -7.01
C ARG A 62 7.96 20.66 -7.59
N GLN A 63 8.85 19.66 -7.58
CA GLN A 63 10.27 19.85 -7.85
C GLN A 63 10.71 19.38 -9.24
N ALA A 64 10.09 18.33 -9.77
CA ALA A 64 10.55 17.72 -11.01
C ALA A 64 10.09 18.52 -12.23
N SER A 65 11.01 18.77 -13.14
CA SER A 65 10.74 19.37 -14.44
C SER A 65 10.01 18.38 -15.36
N ALA A 66 9.32 18.90 -16.37
CA ALA A 66 8.67 18.05 -17.38
C ALA A 66 9.66 17.13 -18.11
N GLU A 67 10.94 17.51 -18.20
CA GLU A 67 11.98 16.73 -18.85
C GLU A 67 12.43 15.54 -17.99
N GLU A 68 12.60 15.75 -16.68
CA GLU A 68 12.88 14.67 -15.71
C GLU A 68 11.73 13.67 -15.57
N LEU A 69 10.49 14.12 -15.81
CA LEU A 69 9.28 13.29 -15.77
C LEU A 69 8.97 12.61 -17.12
N GLY A 70 9.77 12.84 -18.17
CA GLY A 70 9.53 12.31 -19.51
C GLY A 70 8.27 12.89 -20.20
N GLY A 71 7.84 14.09 -19.80
CA GLY A 71 6.65 14.78 -20.30
C GLY A 71 5.72 15.24 -19.17
N LYS A 72 4.41 15.27 -19.45
CA LYS A 72 3.40 15.52 -18.39
C LYS A 72 3.39 14.34 -17.44
N PHE A 73 3.62 14.58 -16.16
CA PHE A 73 3.52 13.57 -15.10
C PHE A 73 2.20 12.80 -15.19
N ARG A 74 2.24 11.60 -15.77
CA ARG A 74 1.10 10.69 -15.84
C ARG A 74 1.50 9.43 -15.09
N MET A 75 1.28 9.48 -13.77
CA MET A 75 1.38 8.30 -12.92
C MET A 75 0.53 7.17 -13.52
N ARG A 76 1.16 6.03 -13.79
CA ARG A 76 0.57 4.81 -14.38
C ARG A 76 -0.27 4.03 -13.36
N TRP A 77 -0.74 4.67 -12.30
CA TRP A 77 -1.58 3.98 -11.33
C TRP A 77 -3.02 3.91 -11.84
N PRO A 78 -3.73 2.77 -11.72
CA PRO A 78 -5.14 2.69 -12.10
C PRO A 78 -5.94 3.73 -11.32
N SER A 79 -6.72 4.55 -12.03
CA SER A 79 -7.49 5.70 -11.53
C SER A 79 -8.43 5.41 -10.33
N GLY A 80 -8.56 4.16 -9.87
CA GLY A 80 -9.45 3.73 -8.79
C GLY A 80 -8.82 3.59 -7.40
N TYR A 81 -7.50 3.67 -7.26
CA TYR A 81 -6.86 3.52 -5.92
C TYR A 81 -6.88 4.79 -5.07
N TRP A 82 -7.27 5.93 -5.65
CA TRP A 82 -7.36 7.22 -4.95
C TRP A 82 -8.66 7.36 -4.12
N SER A 83 -9.65 6.48 -4.29
CA SER A 83 -10.89 6.51 -3.50
C SER A 83 -10.82 5.60 -2.29
N ALA A 84 -9.89 5.88 -1.39
CA ALA A 84 -10.07 5.56 0.01
C ALA A 84 -9.70 6.82 0.78
N GLU A 85 -10.71 7.59 1.15
CA GLU A 85 -10.58 8.56 2.24
C GLU A 85 -9.79 7.90 3.37
N PRO A 86 -8.86 8.63 4.02
CA PRO A 86 -8.15 8.10 5.17
C PRO A 86 -9.18 7.59 6.17
N ARG A 87 -9.30 6.26 6.30
CA ARG A 87 -10.20 5.68 7.29
C ARG A 87 -9.71 6.23 8.63
N PRO A 88 -10.51 7.03 9.36
CA PRO A 88 -10.00 7.80 10.49
C PRO A 88 -9.41 6.84 11.51
N ARG A 89 -8.17 7.11 11.93
CA ARG A 89 -7.52 6.41 13.05
C ARG A 89 -8.42 6.57 14.27
N GLY A 90 -9.13 5.50 14.64
CA GLY A 90 -10.03 5.47 15.79
C GLY A 90 -11.46 5.01 15.50
N ALA A 91 -11.87 4.81 14.25
CA ALA A 91 -13.15 4.18 13.97
C ALA A 91 -13.04 2.66 14.22
N SER A 92 -13.72 2.17 15.25
CA SER A 92 -13.93 0.73 15.46
C SER A 92 -14.67 0.17 14.26
N ALA A 93 -13.94 -0.46 13.34
CA ALA A 93 -14.56 -1.32 12.35
C ALA A 93 -15.13 -2.52 13.12
N LYS A 94 -16.46 -2.58 13.27
CA LYS A 94 -17.10 -3.84 13.63
C LYS A 94 -16.65 -4.88 12.59
N PRO A 95 -16.19 -6.07 13.01
CA PRO A 95 -15.82 -7.11 12.06
C PRO A 95 -17.04 -7.44 11.18
N PRO A 96 -16.84 -7.82 9.91
CA PRO A 96 -17.95 -8.22 9.05
C PRO A 96 -18.66 -9.40 9.69
N THR A 97 -19.92 -9.20 10.08
CA THR A 97 -20.79 -10.28 10.55
C THR A 97 -21.18 -11.11 9.34
N TRP A 98 -20.42 -12.16 9.06
CA TRP A 98 -20.88 -13.23 8.18
C TRP A 98 -21.93 -14.03 8.93
N GLY A 99 -23.21 -13.70 8.71
CA GLY A 99 -24.30 -14.33 9.45
C GLY A 99 -25.69 -14.00 8.91
N HIS A 100 -26.25 -14.99 8.23
CA HIS A 100 -27.68 -15.29 8.02
C HIS A 100 -28.43 -14.54 6.91
N ALA A 101 -28.54 -15.22 5.77
CA ALA A 101 -29.73 -15.13 4.92
C ALA A 101 -30.77 -16.14 5.43
N PRO A 102 -32.02 -15.70 5.66
CA PRO A 102 -33.18 -16.54 5.39
C PRO A 102 -34.10 -15.87 4.35
N ARG A 103 -34.81 -16.71 3.59
CA ARG A 103 -36.01 -16.27 2.85
C ARG A 103 -37.14 -15.97 3.82
#